data_AF-A0A2N0NYL0-F1
#
_entry.id   AF-A0A2N0NYL0-F1
#
_cell.length_a   1.000
_cell.length_b   1.000
_cell.length_c   1.000
_cell.angle_alpha   90.00
_cell.angle_beta   90.00
_cell.angle_gamma   90.00
#
_symmetry.space_group_name_H-M   'P 1'
#
loop_
_entity.id
_entity.type
_entity.pdbx_description
1 polymer ?
#
loop_
_entity_poly.entity_id
_entity_poly.type
_entity_poly.pdbx_seq_one_letter_code
_entity_poly.pdbx_strand_id
1 'polypeptide(L)'
;AFVSSQVLGPNALWKIIFAKNCYYDSHKGQHDYIYDSHNIKIQHIDYYKYLGINSGSYKSPISEHTEVSCGEYYHTDWKVNHSRLENSQRYLKSNDVVNLSTKKFYDNNGEYINDGYEAFLRSHDIQFSIGNDTFQELVCHNERLGGNDEWCIELIKQD
;
A
#
# COMPACT_ATOMS: atom_id res chain seq x y z
N ALA A 1 -2.86 -10.00 -7.66
CA ALA A 1 -4.17 -9.48 -7.24
C ALA A 1 -4.27 -9.63 -5.73
N PHE A 2 -4.77 -8.62 -5.01
CA PHE A 2 -5.09 -8.75 -3.58
C PHE A 2 -6.43 -9.48 -3.50
N VAL A 3 -6.39 -10.80 -3.51
CA VAL A 3 -7.61 -11.62 -3.58
C VAL A 3 -8.05 -11.94 -2.16
N SER A 4 -9.35 -11.85 -1.89
CA SER A 4 -9.99 -12.50 -0.74
C SER A 4 -10.00 -14.04 -0.85
N SER A 5 -9.24 -14.63 -1.78
CA SER A 5 -9.25 -16.06 -2.03
C SER A 5 -8.45 -16.79 -0.98
N GLN A 6 -9.04 -17.86 -0.45
CA GLN A 6 -8.40 -18.83 0.45
C GLN A 6 -7.19 -19.58 -0.17
N VAL A 7 -6.81 -19.25 -1.41
CA VAL A 7 -5.69 -19.87 -2.12
C VAL A 7 -4.64 -18.80 -2.41
N LEU A 8 -3.52 -18.85 -1.68
CA LEU A 8 -2.35 -18.02 -1.94
C LEU A 8 -1.66 -18.50 -3.23
N GLY A 9 -2.09 -17.96 -4.38
CA GLY A 9 -1.34 -18.10 -5.63
C GLY A 9 -0.06 -17.25 -5.61
N PRO A 10 0.93 -17.53 -6.47
CA PRO A 10 2.18 -16.76 -6.51
C PRO A 10 1.95 -15.25 -6.78
N ASN A 11 0.91 -14.92 -7.54
CA ASN A 11 0.47 -13.54 -7.82
C ASN A 11 -0.16 -12.80 -6.61
N ALA A 12 -0.27 -13.44 -5.45
CA ALA A 12 -0.74 -12.84 -4.20
C ALA A 12 0.41 -12.50 -3.24
N LEU A 13 1.66 -12.89 -3.56
CA LEU A 13 2.81 -12.66 -2.70
C LEU A 13 3.47 -11.32 -2.99
N TRP A 14 3.68 -10.55 -1.92
CA TRP A 14 4.33 -9.24 -1.96
C TRP A 14 5.43 -9.17 -0.92
N LYS A 15 6.55 -8.55 -1.32
CA LYS A 15 7.66 -8.24 -0.42
C LYS A 15 7.51 -6.81 0.09
N ILE A 16 7.43 -6.68 1.41
CA ILE A 16 7.51 -5.38 2.09
C ILE A 16 8.98 -4.97 2.15
N ILE A 17 9.29 -3.81 1.58
CA ILE A 17 10.62 -3.20 1.60
C ILE A 17 10.51 -1.93 2.42
N PHE A 18 11.18 -1.92 3.57
CA PHE A 18 11.29 -0.73 4.40
C PHE A 18 12.28 0.24 3.77
N ALA A 19 11.91 1.52 3.69
CA ALA A 19 12.87 2.54 3.33
C ALA A 19 13.94 2.59 4.43
N LYS A 20 15.19 2.26 4.09
CA LYS A 20 16.31 2.33 5.03
C LYS A 20 16.50 3.78 5.47
N ASN A 21 15.98 4.14 6.64
CA ASN A 21 16.55 5.23 7.41
C ASN A 21 17.68 4.64 8.24
N CYS A 22 18.90 4.64 7.68
CA CYS A 22 20.10 4.30 8.42
C CYS A 22 20.31 5.38 9.51
N TYR A 23 19.91 5.14 10.75
CA TYR A 23 20.32 5.99 11.87
C TYR A 23 21.46 5.31 12.64
N TYR A 24 22.59 5.99 12.75
CA TYR A 24 23.72 5.55 13.56
C TYR A 24 23.46 5.94 15.02
N ASP A 25 23.08 4.98 15.87
CA ASP A 25 23.12 5.16 17.33
C ASP A 25 24.52 4.80 17.84
N SER A 26 25.29 5.81 18.28
CA SER A 26 26.67 5.64 18.75
C SER A 26 26.79 4.90 20.09
N HIS A 27 25.69 4.59 20.78
CA HIS A 27 25.72 4.04 22.13
C HIS A 27 25.27 2.58 22.24
N LYS A 28 24.74 1.95 21.18
CA LYS A 28 24.12 0.61 21.30
C LYS A 28 24.36 -0.39 20.14
N GLY A 29 25.37 -0.18 19.30
CA GLY A 29 25.73 -1.16 18.26
C GLY A 29 24.64 -1.36 17.19
N GLN A 30 24.99 -2.12 16.14
CA GLN A 30 24.10 -2.39 15.02
C GLN A 30 23.03 -3.42 15.42
N HIS A 31 21.78 -2.98 15.54
CA HIS A 31 20.63 -3.86 15.71
C HIS A 31 19.71 -3.77 14.49
N ASP A 32 19.21 -4.91 14.03
CA ASP A 32 18.17 -5.02 12.98
C ASP A 32 16.78 -4.67 13.52
N TYR A 33 16.63 -3.47 14.09
CA TYR A 33 15.30 -2.93 14.39
C TYR A 33 14.85 -2.05 13.22
N ILE A 34 13.67 -2.36 12.68
CA ILE A 34 12.99 -1.55 11.67
C ILE A 34 12.46 -0.30 12.37
N TYR A 35 13.25 0.78 12.39
CA TYR A 35 12.83 2.07 12.93
C TYR A 35 12.08 2.87 11.87
N ASP A 36 10.81 3.11 12.16
CA ASP A 36 9.91 4.22 11.82
C ASP A 36 10.35 5.26 10.77
N SER A 37 10.75 4.81 9.59
CA SER A 37 10.43 5.54 8.37
C SER A 37 9.05 5.00 7.97
N HIS A 38 8.01 5.79 8.23
CA HIS A 38 6.61 5.33 8.13
C HIS A 38 6.24 4.84 6.71
N ASN A 39 7.13 5.00 5.74
CA ASN A 39 6.92 4.62 4.35
C ASN A 39 7.55 3.25 4.05
N ILE A 40 6.72 2.33 3.58
CA ILE A 40 7.12 1.06 2.99
C ILE A 40 6.94 1.11 1.48
N LYS A 41 7.64 0.22 0.78
CA LYS A 41 7.35 -0.16 -0.59
C LYS A 41 6.83 -1.59 -0.61
N ILE A 42 5.86 -1.85 -1.48
CA ILE A 42 5.22 -3.17 -1.61
C ILE A 42 5.56 -3.69 -3.00
N GLN A 43 6.46 -4.66 -3.09
CA GLN A 43 6.96 -5.20 -4.35
C GLN A 43 6.31 -6.54 -4.66
N HIS A 44 5.75 -6.69 -5.85
CA HIS A 44 5.26 -7.99 -6.33
C HIS A 44 6.44 -8.93 -6.53
N ILE A 45 6.38 -10.16 -6.00
CA ILE A 45 7.54 -11.07 -6.01
C ILE A 45 7.94 -11.48 -7.43
N ASP A 46 6.99 -11.89 -8.28
CA ASP A 46 7.34 -12.41 -9.61
C ASP A 46 7.75 -11.34 -10.62
N TYR A 47 7.06 -10.19 -10.60
CA TYR A 47 7.29 -9.12 -11.58
C TYR A 47 8.28 -8.06 -11.10
N TYR A 48 8.70 -8.09 -9.84
CA TYR A 48 9.58 -7.11 -9.19
C TYR A 48 9.10 -5.65 -9.28
N LYS A 49 7.83 -5.44 -9.64
CA LYS A 49 7.20 -4.12 -9.72
C LYS A 49 6.61 -3.72 -8.38
N TYR A 50 6.62 -2.42 -8.10
CA TYR A 50 6.07 -1.86 -6.88
C TYR A 50 4.62 -1.46 -7.07
N LEU A 51 3.79 -1.74 -6.07
CA LEU A 51 2.45 -1.17 -5.96
C LEU A 51 2.58 0.34 -5.75
N GLY A 52 1.81 1.12 -6.49
CA GLY A 52 1.78 2.55 -6.33
C GLY A 52 0.61 3.19 -7.05
N ILE A 53 0.58 4.52 -6.98
CA ILE A 53 -0.32 5.34 -7.77
C ILE A 53 0.47 6.12 -8.81
N ASN A 54 -0.15 6.35 -9.96
CA ASN A 54 0.44 7.24 -10.95
C ASN A 54 0.48 8.69 -10.42
N SER A 55 1.53 9.43 -10.77
CA SER A 55 1.67 10.85 -10.43
C SER A 55 0.66 11.73 -11.16
N GLY A 56 0.04 11.25 -12.25
CA GLY A 56 -1.05 11.93 -12.94
C GLY A 56 -2.45 11.58 -12.44
N SER A 57 -3.45 12.15 -13.10
CA SER A 57 -4.88 12.02 -12.77
C SER A 57 -5.53 10.79 -13.42
N TYR A 58 -5.00 9.61 -13.11
CA TYR A 58 -5.53 8.35 -13.65
C TYR A 58 -6.68 7.82 -12.78
N LYS A 59 -7.80 7.55 -13.45
CA LYS A 59 -9.01 6.99 -12.85
C LYS A 59 -8.96 5.47 -12.85
N SER A 60 -9.45 4.87 -11.78
CA SER A 60 -9.61 3.42 -11.67
C SER A 60 -10.63 2.91 -12.70
N PRO A 61 -10.58 1.62 -13.08
CA PRO A 61 -11.34 1.09 -14.22
C PRO A 61 -12.86 1.26 -14.16
N ILE A 62 -13.46 1.26 -12.96
CA ILE A 62 -14.92 1.27 -12.80
C ILE A 62 -15.40 2.43 -11.95
N SER A 63 -14.80 2.64 -10.77
CA SER A 63 -15.35 3.57 -9.78
C SER A 63 -14.84 5.01 -9.87
N GLU A 64 -14.00 5.31 -10.86
CA GLU A 64 -13.40 6.63 -11.07
C GLU A 64 -12.57 7.19 -9.90
N HIS A 65 -12.20 6.34 -8.93
CA HIS A 65 -11.24 6.68 -7.89
C HIS A 65 -9.83 6.75 -8.47
N THR A 66 -8.81 6.95 -7.62
CA THR A 66 -7.42 6.91 -8.11
C THR A 66 -7.05 5.48 -8.49
N GLU A 67 -6.51 5.31 -9.70
CA GLU A 67 -5.95 4.04 -10.14
C GLU A 67 -4.76 3.62 -9.26
N VAL A 68 -4.78 2.36 -8.82
CA VAL A 68 -3.64 1.69 -8.20
C VAL A 68 -3.11 0.65 -9.17
N SER A 69 -1.80 0.67 -9.41
CA SER A 69 -1.17 -0.27 -10.36
C SER A 69 0.27 -0.61 -9.96
N CYS A 70 0.92 -1.46 -10.76
CA CYS A 70 2.31 -1.88 -10.53
C CYS A 70 3.23 -1.34 -11.62
N GLY A 71 4.24 -0.56 -11.26
CA GLY A 71 5.11 0.09 -12.25
C GLY A 71 6.25 0.90 -11.65
N GLU A 72 7.14 1.37 -12.52
CA GLU A 72 8.39 2.05 -12.14
C GLU A 72 8.23 3.57 -12.00
N TYR A 73 7.22 4.17 -12.64
CA TYR A 73 6.98 5.63 -12.65
C TYR A 73 5.89 6.08 -11.68
N TYR A 74 5.70 5.33 -10.59
CA TYR A 74 4.61 5.54 -9.63
C TYR A 74 5.12 6.03 -8.29
N HIS A 75 4.28 6.79 -7.59
CA HIS A 75 4.45 7.03 -6.16
C HIS A 75 4.21 5.70 -5.45
N THR A 76 5.30 5.10 -4.99
CA THR A 76 5.36 3.73 -4.46
C THR A 76 5.66 3.69 -2.96
N ASP A 77 5.81 4.87 -2.35
CA ASP A 77 5.96 5.03 -0.91
C ASP A 77 4.58 5.03 -0.26
N TRP A 78 4.34 4.03 0.59
CA TRP A 78 3.12 3.84 1.34
C TRP A 78 3.37 4.08 2.82
N LYS A 79 2.75 5.10 3.37
CA LYS A 79 2.68 5.35 4.80
C LYS A 79 1.82 4.29 5.47
N VAL A 80 2.36 3.60 6.46
CA VAL A 80 1.63 2.63 7.27
C VAL A 80 1.03 3.33 8.47
N ASN A 81 -0.29 3.31 8.59
CA ASN A 81 -1.03 3.89 9.70
C ASN A 81 -1.67 2.76 10.51
N HIS A 82 -1.37 2.66 11.81
CA HIS A 82 -2.06 1.68 12.65
C HIS A 82 -3.54 2.08 12.78
N SER A 83 -4.45 1.21 12.32
CA SER A 83 -5.89 1.47 12.30
C SER A 83 -6.48 1.69 13.70
N ARG A 84 -5.81 1.16 14.74
CA ARG A 84 -6.22 1.26 16.15
C ARG A 84 -5.20 2.06 16.94
N LEU A 85 -5.68 3.11 17.60
CA LEU A 85 -4.92 4.08 18.41
C LEU A 85 -4.17 3.47 19.62
N GLU A 86 -4.43 2.20 19.97
CA GLU A 86 -3.95 1.61 21.22
C GLU A 86 -2.53 1.03 21.17
N ASN A 87 -1.91 0.88 19.99
CA ASN A 87 -0.53 0.41 19.89
C ASN A 87 0.41 1.51 19.42
N SER A 88 1.05 2.17 20.40
CA SER A 88 2.27 2.95 20.23
C SER A 88 3.51 2.09 19.89
N GLN A 89 3.31 0.91 19.29
CA GLN A 89 4.39 -0.02 18.95
C GLN A 89 5.04 0.41 17.64
N ARG A 90 6.36 0.61 17.68
CA ARG A 90 7.18 1.12 16.57
C ARG A 90 7.53 0.06 15.51
N TYR A 91 6.80 -1.05 15.45
CA TYR A 91 7.12 -2.19 14.59
C TYR A 91 5.85 -2.90 14.12
N LEU A 92 5.89 -3.46 12.90
CA LEU A 92 4.84 -4.31 12.33
C LEU A 92 5.03 -5.76 12.75
N LYS A 93 3.93 -6.44 13.08
CA LYS A 93 3.88 -7.90 13.28
C LYS A 93 2.74 -8.51 12.46
N SER A 94 2.82 -9.82 12.22
CA SER A 94 1.71 -10.54 11.59
C SER A 94 0.42 -10.35 12.38
N ASN A 95 -0.70 -10.22 11.66
CA ASN A 95 -2.04 -9.89 12.15
C ASN A 95 -2.25 -8.44 12.61
N ASP A 96 -1.27 -7.55 12.40
CA ASP A 96 -1.54 -6.13 12.54
C ASP A 96 -2.52 -5.66 11.47
N VAL A 97 -3.49 -4.86 11.89
CA VAL A 97 -4.46 -4.20 11.01
C VAL A 97 -4.03 -2.77 10.78
N VAL A 98 -3.74 -2.42 9.53
CA VAL A 98 -3.19 -1.12 9.15
C VAL A 98 -4.00 -0.48 8.02
N ASN A 99 -3.92 0.83 7.88
CA ASN A 99 -4.30 1.52 6.66
C ASN A 99 -3.02 1.94 5.92
N LEU A 100 -3.02 1.80 4.60
CA LEU A 100 -1.92 2.23 3.76
C LEU A 100 -2.31 3.53 3.08
N SER A 101 -1.53 4.60 3.27
CA SER A 101 -1.75 5.88 2.59
C SER A 101 -0.56 6.33 1.78
N THR A 102 -0.79 7.19 0.79
CA THR A 102 0.27 7.83 0.02
C THR A 102 -0.13 9.27 -0.28
N LYS A 103 0.86 10.13 -0.59
CA LYS A 103 0.58 11.51 -1.00
C LYS A 103 0.24 11.56 -2.48
N LYS A 104 -0.90 12.17 -2.81
CA LYS A 104 -1.31 12.48 -4.18
C LYS A 104 -1.32 13.99 -4.40
N PHE A 105 -0.76 14.42 -5.53
CA PHE A 105 -0.56 15.84 -5.86
C PHE A 105 -1.46 16.35 -6.99
N TYR A 106 -2.27 15.48 -7.58
CA TYR A 106 -3.21 15.85 -8.62
C TYR A 106 -4.61 15.32 -8.27
N ASP A 107 -5.65 16.08 -8.54
CA ASP A 107 -7.04 15.58 -8.42
C ASP A 107 -7.39 14.64 -9.59
N ASN A 108 -8.65 14.21 -9.71
CA ASN A 108 -9.08 13.36 -10.83
C ASN A 108 -9.36 14.14 -12.13
N ASN A 109 -9.26 15.48 -12.10
CA ASN A 109 -9.45 16.37 -13.25
C ASN A 109 -8.13 16.84 -13.87
N GLY A 110 -6.99 16.59 -13.23
CA GLY A 110 -5.68 17.06 -13.71
C GLY A 110 -5.12 18.25 -12.92
N GLU A 111 -5.83 18.75 -11.92
CA GLU A 111 -5.44 19.95 -11.19
C GLU A 111 -4.39 19.62 -10.13
N TYR A 112 -3.29 20.39 -10.13
CA TYR A 112 -2.25 20.27 -9.13
C TYR A 112 -2.72 20.83 -7.78
N ILE A 113 -2.51 20.04 -6.73
CA ILE A 113 -2.86 20.38 -5.35
C ILE A 113 -1.59 20.67 -4.57
N ASN A 114 -1.47 21.92 -4.13
CA ASN A 114 -0.40 22.33 -3.22
C ASN A 114 -0.43 21.49 -1.94
N ASP A 115 0.75 21.08 -1.46
CA ASP A 115 0.98 20.19 -0.31
C ASP A 115 0.50 18.72 -0.44
N GLY A 116 -0.27 18.43 -1.49
CA GLY A 116 -0.90 17.15 -1.76
C GLY A 116 -1.93 16.76 -0.70
N TYR A 117 -2.65 15.66 -0.94
CA TYR A 117 -3.55 15.05 0.04
C TYR A 117 -3.19 13.59 0.28
N GLU A 118 -3.54 13.06 1.46
CA GLU A 118 -3.41 11.64 1.73
C GLU A 118 -4.53 10.87 1.02
N ALA A 119 -4.13 9.87 0.22
CA ALA A 119 -5.03 8.91 -0.40
C ALA A 119 -4.76 7.51 0.17
N PHE A 120 -5.83 6.81 0.56
CA PHE A 120 -5.78 5.53 1.26
C PHE A 120 -6.14 4.39 0.32
N LEU A 121 -5.41 3.28 0.44
CA LEU A 121 -5.65 2.05 -0.30
C LEU A 121 -6.94 1.38 0.18
N ARG A 122 -7.86 1.11 -0.74
CA ARG A 122 -9.17 0.52 -0.49
C ARG A 122 -9.44 -0.65 -1.41
N SER A 123 -10.01 -1.71 -0.83
CA SER A 123 -10.71 -2.76 -1.57
C SER A 123 -12.23 -2.59 -1.42
N HIS A 124 -13.03 -3.14 -2.32
CA HIS A 124 -14.49 -2.98 -2.32
C HIS A 124 -15.17 -3.99 -3.24
N ASP A 125 -16.48 -4.19 -3.12
CA ASP A 125 -17.21 -5.24 -3.86
C ASP A 125 -17.43 -4.91 -5.37
N ILE A 126 -16.67 -3.97 -5.91
CA ILE A 126 -16.68 -3.64 -7.34
C ILE A 126 -15.67 -4.53 -8.05
N GLN A 127 -16.08 -5.06 -9.20
CA GLN A 127 -15.29 -5.98 -9.99
C GLN A 127 -15.17 -5.49 -11.44
N PHE A 128 -14.07 -5.85 -12.08
CA PHE A 128 -13.84 -5.64 -13.51
C PHE A 128 -13.30 -6.93 -14.12
N SER A 129 -13.45 -7.09 -15.44
CA SER A 129 -12.99 -8.29 -16.14
C SER A 129 -11.88 -7.97 -17.13
N ILE A 130 -10.87 -8.83 -17.19
CA ILE A 130 -9.84 -8.82 -18.24
C ILE A 130 -9.90 -10.20 -18.91
N GLY A 131 -10.31 -10.24 -20.18
CA GLY A 131 -10.56 -11.51 -20.87
C GLY A 131 -11.70 -12.27 -20.19
N ASN A 132 -11.43 -13.51 -19.76
CA ASN A 132 -12.40 -14.37 -19.08
C ASN A 132 -12.29 -14.30 -17.55
N ASP A 133 -11.31 -13.56 -17.02
CA ASP A 133 -11.04 -13.49 -15.59
C ASP A 133 -11.67 -12.24 -14.98
N THR A 134 -12.22 -12.38 -13.78
CA THR A 134 -12.83 -11.29 -13.02
C THR A 134 -11.99 -10.97 -11.79
N PHE A 135 -11.76 -9.69 -11.56
CA PHE A 135 -10.91 -9.18 -10.49
C PHE A 135 -11.66 -8.13 -9.67
N GLN A 136 -11.36 -8.09 -8.37
CA GLN A 136 -11.80 -7.01 -7.49
C GLN A 136 -11.01 -5.74 -7.82
N GLU A 137 -11.70 -4.61 -7.89
CA GLU A 137 -11.07 -3.30 -8.07
C GLU A 137 -10.34 -2.90 -6.79
N LEU A 138 -9.13 -2.35 -6.97
CA LEU A 138 -8.31 -1.78 -5.91
C LEU A 138 -8.06 -0.33 -6.25
N VAL A 139 -8.32 0.57 -5.29
CA VAL A 139 -8.29 2.01 -5.54
C VAL A 139 -7.63 2.78 -4.42
N CYS A 140 -7.28 4.03 -4.72
CA CYS A 140 -6.95 5.03 -3.70
C CYS A 140 -8.04 6.11 -3.63
N HIS A 141 -8.46 6.47 -2.41
CA HIS A 141 -9.49 7.48 -2.14
C HIS A 141 -9.08 8.40 -0.99
N ASN A 142 -9.73 9.56 -0.87
CA ASN A 142 -9.53 10.53 0.22
C ASN A 142 -10.78 10.75 1.08
N GLU A 143 -11.73 9.82 0.98
CA GLU A 143 -12.97 9.81 1.75
C GLU A 143 -12.77 9.31 3.19
N ARG A 144 -13.85 9.32 3.97
CA ARG A 144 -13.85 8.77 5.33
C ARG A 144 -13.43 7.29 5.32
N LEU A 145 -12.54 6.95 6.24
CA LEU A 145 -12.08 5.57 6.44
C LEU A 145 -13.18 4.66 6.99
N GLY A 146 -13.18 3.42 6.52
CA GLY A 146 -14.03 2.31 6.98
C GLY A 146 -13.28 0.97 6.92
N GLY A 147 -13.99 -0.14 7.21
CA GLY A 147 -13.37 -1.47 7.28
C GLY A 147 -12.74 -1.97 5.97
N ASN A 148 -13.18 -1.41 4.83
CA ASN A 148 -12.64 -1.71 3.51
C ASN A 148 -11.26 -1.10 3.23
N ASP A 149 -10.79 -0.24 4.14
CA ASP A 149 -9.50 0.45 4.06
C ASP A 149 -8.45 -0.22 4.95
N GLU A 150 -8.87 -1.25 5.71
CA GLU A 150 -8.05 -1.99 6.66
C GLU A 150 -7.38 -3.20 5.99
N TRP A 151 -6.08 -3.33 6.20
CA TRP A 151 -5.24 -4.38 5.64
C TRP A 151 -4.58 -5.17 6.76
N CYS A 152 -4.72 -6.50 6.70
CA CYS A 152 -4.01 -7.39 7.60
C CYS A 152 -2.61 -7.67 7.05
N ILE A 153 -1.57 -7.38 7.82
CA ILE A 153 -0.19 -7.73 7.45
C ILE A 153 0.09 -9.18 7.85
N GLU A 154 0.50 -9.99 6.88
CA GLU A 154 0.99 -11.34 7.11
C GLU A 154 2.47 -11.41 6.73
N LEU A 155 3.35 -11.57 7.72
CA LEU A 155 4.79 -11.73 7.50
C LEU A 155 5.11 -13.21 7.37
N ILE A 156 5.61 -13.61 6.20
CA ILE A 156 6.06 -14.98 5.90
C ILE A 156 7.58 -15.01 6.09
N LYS A 157 8.09 -15.98 6.86
CA LYS A 157 9.54 -16.19 6.98
C LYS A 157 10.07 -16.76 5.67
N GLN A 158 11.18 -16.21 5.20
CA GLN A 158 11.94 -16.79 4.11
C GLN A 158 12.96 -17.76 4.74
N ASP A 159 12.81 -19.05 4.45
CA ASP A 159 13.77 -20.09 4.84
C ASP A 159 15.07 -20.02 4.00
#